data_AF-A0A5C7P0D1-F1
#
_entry.id   AF-A0A5C7P0D1-F1
#
_cell.length_a   1.000
_cell.length_b   1.000
_cell.length_c   1.000
_cell.angle_alpha   90.00
_cell.angle_beta   90.00
_cell.angle_gamma   90.00
#
_symmetry.space_group_name_H-M   'P 1'
#
loop_
_entity.id
_entity.type
_entity.pdbx_description
1 polymer ?
#
loop_
_entity_poly.entity_id
_entity_poly.type
_entity_poly.pdbx_seq_one_letter_code
_entity_poly.pdbx_strand_id
1 'polypeptide(L)'
;MLGVDRVDTDWLRHQLFYCDPEWSADAPDGFDHWPYFLRQRVTISASPWPPPSPDDGQMLRHSATCDIVTGLTDLDRATAICTSLNRFSAGWAYVVEPSEGRIVAHTSVDCPAQWQLPILRWIDAALISMWHATAVAPALADAVGGEVAVSFPEGAAGARTEPHHLMTYADSLRARPEWVLAPLDRRWADLGQTAAILTGALDRPDDADDADEGRGFQIPLESMTLTGRMQEQLGLGHGFEARACRAAPADPDTDSDALANALNWLILAGEAPGVAGAWTVAEHGELVFRAFTMDFALEHMLAAGVVEGAPEVLATIALEVASGAAEMPEGLLADAPVQTEPELFQRDPTASELTAMGVLASLWQPSIDAVLTAMDGQVPAGSDRRLLLLPRPHPGSGVEPIVTWGSLDGGDGARLTTLALVGTAEDDARLLVCLQRSPSQPDYRIRAGVARGSSPAPAITDAIAELAWDPPIFVDLTGCPDALLPTVREAFAATAAEATAGSAETLPAEWLDEASSPAAVSAGAAQLRSAWNDVSYD
;
A
#
# COMPACT_ATOMS: atom_id res chain seq x y z
N MET A 1 11.76 -17.08 -5.77
CA MET A 1 11.51 -18.24 -4.88
C MET A 1 11.76 -17.82 -3.44
N LEU A 2 10.71 -17.43 -2.71
CA LEU A 2 10.76 -17.43 -1.24
C LEU A 2 11.05 -18.89 -0.87
N GLY A 3 12.22 -19.20 -0.31
CA GLY A 3 12.65 -20.57 0.01
C GLY A 3 11.85 -21.20 1.16
N VAL A 4 10.53 -21.05 1.13
CA VAL A 4 9.57 -21.40 2.15
C VAL A 4 8.80 -22.60 1.62
N ASP A 5 9.21 -23.80 2.04
CA ASP A 5 8.55 -25.05 1.68
C ASP A 5 7.13 -25.16 2.28
N ARG A 6 6.76 -24.28 3.22
CA ARG A 6 5.43 -24.20 3.84
C ARG A 6 5.17 -22.84 4.51
N VAL A 7 4.10 -22.14 4.12
CA VAL A 7 3.56 -21.01 4.88
C VAL A 7 2.68 -21.59 5.98
N ASP A 8 3.14 -21.54 7.22
CA ASP A 8 2.36 -21.90 8.41
C ASP A 8 2.23 -20.70 9.37
N THR A 9 1.44 -20.89 10.42
CA THR A 9 1.10 -19.82 11.37
C THR A 9 2.31 -19.31 12.13
N ASP A 10 3.28 -20.18 12.43
CA ASP A 10 4.52 -19.81 13.13
C ASP A 10 5.44 -19.01 12.21
N TRP A 11 5.58 -19.42 10.95
CA TRP A 11 6.32 -18.66 9.95
C TRP A 11 5.70 -17.27 9.75
N LEU A 12 4.37 -17.17 9.60
CA LEU A 12 3.69 -15.88 9.50
C LEU A 12 3.97 -15.02 10.73
N ARG A 13 3.77 -15.56 11.93
CA ARG A 13 3.95 -14.83 13.19
C ARG A 13 5.36 -14.27 13.35
N HIS A 14 6.39 -15.05 13.00
CA HIS A 14 7.78 -14.70 13.32
C HIS A 14 8.58 -14.10 12.16
N GLN A 15 8.33 -14.51 10.92
CA GLN A 15 9.13 -14.11 9.76
C GLN A 15 8.49 -13.00 8.94
N LEU A 16 7.17 -12.89 9.00
CA LEU A 16 6.43 -11.90 8.22
C LEU A 16 5.88 -10.79 9.11
N PHE A 17 5.09 -11.13 10.12
CA PHE A 17 4.47 -10.15 11.01
C PHE A 17 5.44 -9.66 12.11
N TYR A 18 6.58 -10.33 12.31
CA TYR A 18 7.56 -9.98 13.36
C TYR A 18 6.89 -9.68 14.71
N CYS A 19 5.89 -10.49 15.09
CA CYS A 19 5.09 -10.20 16.28
C CYS A 19 5.95 -10.21 17.54
N ASP A 20 5.86 -9.13 18.32
CA ASP A 20 6.41 -9.10 19.67
C ASP A 20 5.70 -10.18 20.51
N PRO A 21 6.43 -11.09 21.21
CA PRO A 21 5.82 -12.17 21.96
C PRO A 21 4.79 -11.70 23.00
N GLU A 22 5.04 -10.55 23.62
CA GLU A 22 4.15 -9.93 24.61
C GLU A 22 2.89 -9.28 24.01
N TRP A 23 2.89 -9.00 22.70
CA TRP A 23 1.77 -8.45 21.94
C TRP A 23 1.16 -9.47 20.96
N SER A 24 1.32 -10.75 21.27
CA SER A 24 0.74 -11.85 20.50
C SER A 24 0.21 -12.95 21.42
N ALA A 25 -0.82 -13.66 20.97
CA ALA A 25 -1.41 -14.78 21.70
C ALA A 25 -1.77 -15.91 20.74
N ASP A 26 -1.67 -17.15 21.22
CA ASP A 26 -2.11 -18.32 20.46
C ASP A 26 -3.63 -18.32 20.28
N ALA A 27 -4.08 -18.67 19.08
CA ALA A 27 -5.49 -18.93 18.77
C ALA A 27 -5.62 -20.34 18.16
N PRO A 28 -6.80 -21.00 18.26
CA PRO A 28 -6.97 -22.41 17.86
C PRO A 28 -6.47 -22.75 16.45
N ASP A 29 -6.63 -21.83 15.49
CA ASP A 29 -6.23 -22.00 14.08
C ASP A 29 -5.27 -20.91 13.62
N GLY A 30 -4.53 -20.29 14.56
CA GLY A 30 -3.62 -19.20 14.23
C GLY A 30 -3.15 -18.38 15.43
N PHE A 31 -3.23 -17.06 15.30
CA PHE A 31 -2.75 -16.15 16.33
C PHE A 31 -3.49 -14.83 16.34
N ASP A 32 -3.61 -14.25 17.53
CA ASP A 32 -3.99 -12.87 17.71
C ASP A 32 -2.71 -12.05 17.90
N HIS A 33 -2.64 -10.85 17.34
CA HIS A 33 -1.60 -9.89 17.65
C HIS A 33 -2.12 -8.46 17.71
N TRP A 34 -1.39 -7.61 18.43
CA TRP A 34 -1.76 -6.23 18.72
C TRP A 34 -0.62 -5.30 18.31
N PRO A 35 -0.54 -4.93 17.02
CA PRO A 35 0.49 -4.02 16.56
C PRO A 35 0.22 -2.59 17.06
N TYR A 36 -1.00 -2.25 17.47
CA TYR A 36 -1.30 -1.04 18.23
C TYR A 36 -2.47 -1.26 19.19
N PHE A 37 -3.55 -0.47 19.11
CA PHE A 37 -4.71 -0.57 20.01
C PHE A 37 -5.82 -1.50 19.52
N LEU A 38 -5.79 -1.97 18.26
CA LEU A 38 -6.73 -2.97 17.76
C LEU A 38 -6.09 -4.36 17.73
N ARG A 39 -6.93 -5.38 17.85
CA ARG A 39 -6.55 -6.79 17.65
C ARG A 39 -6.62 -7.12 16.16
N GLN A 40 -5.60 -7.80 15.66
CA GLN A 40 -5.68 -8.54 14.41
C GLN A 40 -5.59 -10.04 14.71
N ARG A 41 -6.56 -10.81 14.22
CA ARG A 41 -6.55 -12.26 14.26
C ARG A 41 -6.14 -12.78 12.89
N VAL A 42 -5.14 -13.65 12.85
CA VAL A 42 -4.65 -14.30 11.64
C VAL A 42 -4.88 -15.81 11.79
N THR A 43 -5.53 -16.43 10.82
CA THR A 43 -5.80 -17.88 10.81
C THR A 43 -5.40 -18.56 9.51
N ILE A 44 -5.01 -19.82 9.62
CA ILE A 44 -4.88 -20.76 8.49
C ILE A 44 -5.70 -22.00 8.86
N SER A 45 -6.79 -22.24 8.13
CA SER A 45 -7.67 -23.38 8.37
C SER A 45 -7.91 -24.20 7.10
N ALA A 46 -8.40 -25.44 7.26
CA ALA A 46 -8.89 -26.19 6.11
C ALA A 46 -10.09 -25.47 5.49
N SER A 47 -10.08 -25.29 4.17
CA SER A 47 -11.23 -24.72 3.46
C SER A 47 -12.26 -25.80 3.18
N PRO A 48 -13.57 -25.53 3.31
CA PRO A 48 -14.62 -26.46 2.91
C PRO A 48 -14.78 -26.55 1.38
N TRP A 49 -14.14 -25.65 0.63
CA TRP A 49 -14.25 -25.55 -0.82
C TRP A 49 -13.23 -26.46 -1.53
N PRO A 50 -13.64 -27.14 -2.62
CA PRO A 50 -12.76 -28.07 -3.33
C PRO A 50 -11.63 -27.32 -4.07
N PRO A 51 -10.45 -27.94 -4.23
CA PRO A 51 -9.40 -27.40 -5.07
C PRO A 51 -9.81 -27.40 -6.57
N PRO A 52 -9.25 -26.49 -7.39
CA PRO A 52 -9.50 -26.46 -8.84
C PRO A 52 -9.14 -27.77 -9.55
N SER A 53 -8.04 -28.41 -9.14
CA SER A 53 -7.64 -29.74 -9.60
C SER A 53 -7.48 -30.71 -8.42
N PRO A 54 -7.83 -32.00 -8.57
CA PRO A 54 -7.51 -33.03 -7.59
C PRO A 54 -6.01 -33.13 -7.24
N ASP A 55 -5.13 -32.72 -8.16
CA ASP A 55 -3.68 -32.75 -7.99
C ASP A 55 -3.15 -31.57 -7.16
N ASP A 56 -3.98 -30.55 -6.91
CA ASP A 56 -3.60 -29.37 -6.12
C ASP A 56 -3.59 -29.61 -4.62
N GLY A 57 -3.97 -30.81 -4.15
CA GLY A 57 -3.92 -31.13 -2.72
C GLY A 57 -4.99 -30.42 -1.90
N GLN A 58 -4.66 -30.05 -0.65
CA GLN A 58 -5.62 -29.48 0.29
C GLN A 58 -5.82 -27.98 0.05
N MET A 59 -7.07 -27.54 -0.05
CA MET A 59 -7.45 -26.13 -0.02
C MET A 59 -7.33 -25.58 1.41
N LEU A 60 -6.59 -24.49 1.56
CA LEU A 60 -6.45 -23.77 2.83
C LEU A 60 -7.09 -22.39 2.72
N ARG A 61 -7.72 -21.98 3.81
CA ARG A 61 -8.19 -20.61 4.01
C ARG A 61 -7.15 -19.85 4.80
N HIS A 62 -6.61 -18.80 4.21
CA HIS A 62 -5.83 -17.79 4.91
C HIS A 62 -6.75 -16.62 5.22
N SER A 63 -6.86 -16.20 6.49
CA SER A 63 -7.75 -15.11 6.88
C SER A 63 -7.09 -14.18 7.89
N ALA A 64 -7.36 -12.88 7.75
CA ALA A 64 -7.02 -11.87 8.74
C ALA A 64 -8.25 -11.01 9.05
N THR A 65 -8.58 -10.87 10.33
CA THR A 65 -9.68 -10.02 10.80
C THR A 65 -9.19 -9.01 11.83
N CYS A 66 -9.77 -7.81 11.81
CA CYS A 66 -9.51 -6.77 12.78
C CYS A 66 -10.85 -6.20 13.27
N ASP A 67 -11.09 -6.27 14.58
CA ASP A 67 -12.24 -5.60 15.19
C ASP A 67 -11.96 -4.10 15.23
N ILE A 68 -12.87 -3.26 14.73
CA ILE A 68 -12.63 -1.81 14.57
C ILE A 68 -13.54 -0.99 15.47
N VAL A 69 -14.84 -1.27 15.40
CA VAL A 69 -15.87 -0.54 16.15
C VAL A 69 -16.80 -1.54 16.83
N THR A 70 -17.20 -1.27 18.06
CA THR A 70 -18.21 -2.03 18.81
C THR A 70 -19.33 -1.10 19.28
N GLY A 71 -20.40 -1.67 19.84
CA GLY A 71 -21.49 -0.90 20.43
C GLY A 71 -22.32 -0.14 19.39
N LEU A 72 -22.43 -0.68 18.17
CA LEU A 72 -23.25 -0.07 17.12
C LEU A 72 -24.72 -0.02 17.56
N THR A 73 -25.33 1.15 17.39
CA THR A 73 -26.76 1.37 17.67
C THR A 73 -27.59 1.54 16.40
N ASP A 74 -26.97 1.99 15.31
CA ASP A 74 -27.58 2.20 14.00
C ASP A 74 -26.84 1.34 12.95
N LEU A 75 -27.30 0.10 12.79
CA LEU A 75 -26.69 -0.87 11.88
C LEU A 75 -26.85 -0.47 10.41
N ASP A 76 -27.96 0.19 10.07
CA ASP A 76 -28.21 0.63 8.69
C ASP A 76 -27.19 1.70 8.32
N ARG A 77 -27.04 2.74 9.15
CA ARG A 77 -26.03 3.79 8.94
C ARG A 77 -24.62 3.22 8.85
N ALA A 78 -24.25 2.34 9.77
CA ALA A 78 -22.95 1.66 9.72
C ALA A 78 -22.77 0.90 8.40
N THR A 79 -23.81 0.21 7.93
CA THR A 79 -23.79 -0.58 6.70
C THR A 79 -23.51 0.29 5.48
N ALA A 80 -24.19 1.43 5.27
CA ALA A 80 -23.88 2.26 4.10
C ALA A 80 -22.53 2.96 4.17
N ILE A 81 -22.06 3.35 5.36
CA ILE A 81 -20.72 3.91 5.52
C ILE A 81 -19.68 2.84 5.17
N CYS A 82 -19.83 1.61 5.68
CA CYS A 82 -18.95 0.48 5.35
C CYS A 82 -18.99 0.13 3.86
N THR A 83 -20.19 0.07 3.25
CA THR A 83 -20.33 -0.16 1.80
C THR A 83 -19.63 0.93 0.99
N SER A 84 -19.75 2.19 1.41
CA SER A 84 -19.03 3.31 0.77
C SER A 84 -17.51 3.20 0.97
N LEU A 85 -17.04 2.86 2.17
CA LEU A 85 -15.61 2.63 2.45
C LEU A 85 -15.03 1.46 1.64
N ASN A 86 -15.83 0.43 1.38
CA ASN A 86 -15.44 -0.71 0.56
C ASN A 86 -15.18 -0.35 -0.90
N ARG A 87 -15.61 0.83 -1.38
CA ARG A 87 -15.16 1.41 -2.67
C ARG A 87 -13.70 1.87 -2.66
N PHE A 88 -13.07 1.91 -1.48
CA PHE A 88 -11.69 2.37 -1.30
C PHE A 88 -10.76 1.34 -0.67
N SER A 89 -11.26 0.16 -0.30
CA SER A 89 -10.44 -0.91 0.24
C SER A 89 -9.57 -1.59 -0.83
N ALA A 90 -8.45 -2.18 -0.41
CA ALA A 90 -7.48 -2.83 -1.29
C ALA A 90 -7.22 -4.28 -0.87
N GLY A 91 -8.17 -5.15 -1.22
CA GLY A 91 -8.08 -6.59 -0.91
C GLY A 91 -8.66 -6.98 0.45
N TRP A 92 -9.37 -6.08 1.13
CA TRP A 92 -10.14 -6.36 2.35
C TRP A 92 -11.52 -5.71 2.28
N ALA A 93 -12.41 -6.06 3.20
CA ALA A 93 -13.73 -5.47 3.37
C ALA A 93 -13.94 -4.97 4.81
N TYR A 94 -14.65 -3.86 4.95
CA TYR A 94 -15.33 -3.43 6.17
C TYR A 94 -16.69 -4.09 6.21
N VAL A 95 -16.95 -4.85 7.27
CA VAL A 95 -18.14 -5.68 7.43
C VAL A 95 -18.84 -5.29 8.71
N VAL A 96 -20.10 -4.91 8.63
CA VAL A 96 -20.97 -4.79 9.79
C VAL A 96 -21.43 -6.20 10.16
N GLU A 97 -21.11 -6.64 11.36
CA GLU A 97 -21.58 -7.90 11.92
C GLU A 97 -22.78 -7.64 12.85
N PRO A 98 -24.01 -7.96 12.41
CA PRO A 98 -25.22 -7.61 13.14
C PRO A 98 -25.34 -8.34 14.49
N SER A 99 -24.86 -9.59 14.57
CA SER A 99 -24.96 -10.43 15.77
C SER A 99 -24.22 -9.87 16.98
N GLU A 100 -23.10 -9.18 16.74
CA GLU A 100 -22.24 -8.61 17.77
C GLU A 100 -22.29 -7.08 17.81
N GLY A 101 -23.00 -6.43 16.87
CA GLY A 101 -23.06 -4.98 16.78
C GLY A 101 -21.68 -4.35 16.62
N ARG A 102 -20.87 -4.90 15.70
CA ARG A 102 -19.48 -4.48 15.47
C ARG A 102 -19.16 -4.27 13.98
N ILE A 103 -18.09 -3.53 13.72
CA ILE A 103 -17.45 -3.41 12.40
C ILE A 103 -16.12 -4.16 12.44
N VAL A 104 -15.93 -5.04 11.46
CA VAL A 104 -14.72 -5.85 11.28
C VAL A 104 -14.08 -5.52 9.94
N ALA A 105 -12.77 -5.28 9.90
CA ALA A 105 -12.00 -5.35 8.66
C ALA A 105 -11.57 -6.80 8.43
N HIS A 106 -11.86 -7.35 7.25
CA HIS A 106 -11.62 -8.74 6.93
C HIS A 106 -10.98 -8.90 5.55
N THR A 107 -9.97 -9.76 5.47
CA THR A 107 -9.44 -10.28 4.20
C THR A 107 -9.21 -11.77 4.32
N SER A 108 -9.54 -12.51 3.27
CA SER A 108 -9.22 -13.93 3.19
C SER A 108 -8.99 -14.37 1.76
N VAL A 109 -8.30 -15.51 1.61
CA VAL A 109 -8.17 -16.22 0.34
C VAL A 109 -8.25 -17.72 0.59
N ASP A 110 -9.03 -18.41 -0.23
CA ASP A 110 -8.98 -19.86 -0.35
C ASP A 110 -8.04 -20.23 -1.50
N CYS A 111 -6.93 -20.87 -1.18
CA CYS A 111 -6.02 -21.38 -2.20
C CYS A 111 -5.31 -22.67 -1.76
N PRO A 112 -4.90 -23.53 -2.71
CA PRO A 112 -3.99 -24.62 -2.42
C PRO A 112 -2.71 -24.12 -1.75
N ALA A 113 -2.17 -24.90 -0.81
CA ALA A 113 -1.01 -24.48 0.00
C ALA A 113 0.24 -24.12 -0.83
N GLN A 114 0.37 -24.68 -2.03
CA GLN A 114 1.48 -24.43 -2.96
C GLN A 114 1.29 -23.19 -3.84
N TRP A 115 0.12 -22.56 -3.86
CA TRP A 115 -0.13 -21.36 -4.65
C TRP A 115 0.44 -20.13 -3.94
N GLN A 116 1.54 -19.60 -4.46
CA GLN A 116 2.25 -18.50 -3.78
C GLN A 116 1.62 -17.13 -4.03
N LEU A 117 1.06 -16.88 -5.23
CA LEU A 117 0.59 -15.55 -5.59
C LEU A 117 -0.63 -15.08 -4.77
N PRO A 118 -1.68 -15.89 -4.59
CA PRO A 118 -2.84 -15.47 -3.77
C PRO A 118 -2.46 -15.30 -2.29
N ILE A 119 -1.56 -16.15 -1.77
CA ILE A 119 -1.04 -16.02 -0.40
C ILE A 119 -0.29 -14.71 -0.22
N LEU A 120 0.58 -14.32 -1.17
CA LEU A 120 1.30 -13.04 -1.11
C LEU A 120 0.36 -11.84 -1.18
N ARG A 121 -0.67 -11.92 -2.03
CA ARG A 121 -1.70 -10.88 -2.14
C ARG A 121 -2.47 -10.72 -0.83
N TRP A 122 -2.87 -11.83 -0.23
CA TRP A 122 -3.54 -11.82 1.07
C TRP A 122 -2.64 -11.29 2.18
N ILE A 123 -1.35 -11.65 2.20
CA ILE A 123 -0.37 -11.11 3.15
C ILE A 123 -0.32 -9.58 3.09
N ASP A 124 -0.17 -9.02 1.89
CA ASP A 124 -0.11 -7.57 1.72
C ASP A 124 -1.44 -6.95 2.19
N ALA A 125 -2.58 -7.49 1.76
CA ALA A 125 -3.90 -7.03 2.19
C ALA A 125 -4.09 -7.09 3.72
N ALA A 126 -3.58 -8.13 4.40
CA ALA A 126 -3.64 -8.27 5.85
C ALA A 126 -2.81 -7.19 6.56
N LEU A 127 -1.61 -6.89 6.08
CA LEU A 127 -0.75 -5.84 6.66
C LEU A 127 -1.34 -4.44 6.43
N ILE A 128 -1.81 -4.16 5.22
CA ILE A 128 -2.35 -2.85 4.85
C ILE A 128 -3.69 -2.61 5.56
N SER A 129 -4.57 -3.62 5.60
CA SER A 129 -5.87 -3.49 6.25
C SER A 129 -5.75 -3.17 7.73
N MET A 130 -4.75 -3.72 8.43
CA MET A 130 -4.51 -3.42 9.85
C MET A 130 -4.08 -1.96 10.08
N TRP A 131 -3.14 -1.48 9.27
CA TRP A 131 -2.73 -0.07 9.29
C TRP A 131 -3.92 0.85 8.99
N HIS A 132 -4.66 0.57 7.91
CA HIS A 132 -5.79 1.39 7.48
C HIS A 132 -6.91 1.38 8.52
N ALA A 133 -7.27 0.20 9.05
CA ALA A 133 -8.27 0.04 10.11
C ALA A 133 -7.91 0.85 11.35
N THR A 134 -6.65 0.79 11.78
CA THR A 134 -6.15 1.57 12.93
C THR A 134 -6.27 3.08 12.69
N ALA A 135 -5.92 3.55 11.49
CA ALA A 135 -5.96 4.97 11.15
C ALA A 135 -7.39 5.52 11.03
N VAL A 136 -8.35 4.72 10.56
CA VAL A 136 -9.75 5.15 10.40
C VAL A 136 -10.63 4.88 11.61
N ALA A 137 -10.24 4.00 12.53
CA ALA A 137 -11.11 3.54 13.62
C ALA A 137 -11.76 4.67 14.45
N PRO A 138 -11.03 5.74 14.88
CA PRO A 138 -11.63 6.80 15.67
C PRO A 138 -12.70 7.59 14.89
N ALA A 139 -12.38 7.97 13.64
CA ALA A 139 -13.31 8.69 12.78
C ALA A 139 -14.51 7.83 12.38
N LEU A 140 -14.28 6.53 12.14
CA LEU A 140 -15.35 5.59 11.83
C LEU A 140 -16.28 5.39 13.02
N ALA A 141 -15.75 5.22 14.24
CA ALA A 141 -16.54 5.08 15.46
C ALA A 141 -17.44 6.30 15.70
N ASP A 142 -16.89 7.52 15.55
CA ASP A 142 -17.66 8.77 15.63
C ASP A 142 -18.75 8.84 14.53
N ALA A 143 -18.40 8.50 13.30
CA ALA A 143 -19.31 8.54 12.16
C ALA A 143 -20.51 7.57 12.28
N VAL A 144 -20.35 6.44 12.98
CA VAL A 144 -21.40 5.43 13.17
C VAL A 144 -22.03 5.46 14.57
N GLY A 145 -21.56 6.32 15.47
CA GLY A 145 -22.04 6.39 16.85
C GLY A 145 -21.70 5.15 17.69
N GLY A 146 -20.55 4.53 17.42
CA GLY A 146 -20.02 3.39 18.17
C GLY A 146 -18.76 3.73 18.97
N GLU A 147 -18.09 2.71 19.50
CA GLU A 147 -16.84 2.83 20.24
C GLU A 147 -15.70 2.13 19.51
N VAL A 148 -14.49 2.69 19.54
CA VAL A 148 -13.31 2.02 18.98
C VAL A 148 -13.08 0.71 19.73
N ALA A 149 -12.86 -0.39 19.02
CA ALA A 149 -12.65 -1.74 19.54
C ALA A 149 -11.26 -1.93 20.18
N VAL A 150 -10.90 -1.04 21.10
CA VAL A 150 -9.63 -1.07 21.81
C VAL A 150 -9.48 -2.37 22.58
N SER A 151 -8.39 -3.09 22.36
CA SER A 151 -8.09 -4.35 23.04
C SER A 151 -6.59 -4.54 23.23
N PHE A 152 -6.22 -5.52 24.06
CA PHE A 152 -4.84 -5.86 24.38
C PHE A 152 -4.74 -7.31 24.86
N PRO A 153 -3.54 -7.92 24.82
CA PRO A 153 -3.31 -9.29 25.27
C PRO A 153 -3.67 -9.50 26.74
N GLU A 154 -4.08 -10.73 27.09
CA GLU A 154 -4.30 -11.13 28.47
C GLU A 154 -2.98 -11.04 29.25
N GLY A 155 -2.92 -10.15 30.25
CA GLY A 155 -1.72 -9.87 31.04
C GLY A 155 -1.03 -8.53 30.74
N ALA A 156 -1.41 -7.85 29.66
CA ALA A 156 -1.00 -6.46 29.43
C ALA A 156 -1.77 -5.50 30.36
N ALA A 157 -1.13 -4.41 30.77
CA ALA A 157 -1.74 -3.40 31.65
C ALA A 157 -2.78 -2.52 30.92
N GLY A 158 -2.78 -2.54 29.59
CA GLY A 158 -3.66 -1.75 28.74
C GLY A 158 -3.24 -1.85 27.27
N ALA A 159 -3.90 -1.07 26.41
CA ALA A 159 -3.56 -0.97 25.00
C ALA A 159 -2.13 -0.49 24.79
N ARG A 160 -1.52 -0.94 23.68
CA ARG A 160 -0.18 -0.50 23.29
C ARG A 160 -0.19 1.00 23.05
N THR A 161 0.74 1.74 23.65
CA THR A 161 0.84 3.20 23.49
C THR A 161 1.69 3.60 22.29
N GLU A 162 2.68 2.78 21.94
CA GLU A 162 3.56 3.00 20.80
C GLU A 162 3.26 1.99 19.69
N PRO A 163 2.87 2.43 18.48
CA PRO A 163 2.61 1.52 17.37
C PRO A 163 3.84 0.69 16.99
N HIS A 164 3.62 -0.60 16.75
CA HIS A 164 4.61 -1.51 16.20
C HIS A 164 5.13 -1.01 14.84
N HIS A 165 6.36 -1.37 14.47
CA HIS A 165 6.97 -0.92 13.22
C HIS A 165 6.18 -1.34 11.97
N LEU A 166 5.41 -2.44 12.03
CA LEU A 166 4.47 -2.82 10.98
C LEU A 166 3.40 -1.76 10.68
N MET A 167 3.01 -0.95 11.67
CA MET A 167 2.07 0.15 11.44
C MET A 167 2.68 1.25 10.58
N THR A 168 3.96 1.17 10.24
CA THR A 168 4.59 2.06 9.27
C THR A 168 4.88 1.38 7.95
N TYR A 169 4.42 0.14 7.75
CA TYR A 169 4.61 -0.60 6.51
C TYR A 169 4.01 0.16 5.32
N ALA A 170 2.72 0.50 5.37
CA ALA A 170 2.03 1.22 4.29
C ALA A 170 2.59 2.64 4.06
N ASP A 171 2.99 3.33 5.13
CA ASP A 171 3.57 4.67 5.03
C ASP A 171 5.00 4.65 4.48
N SER A 172 5.82 3.69 4.92
CA SER A 172 7.17 3.44 4.38
C SER A 172 7.13 3.00 2.93
N LEU A 173 6.02 2.38 2.53
CA LEU A 173 5.70 2.20 1.14
C LEU A 173 5.42 3.60 0.54
N ARG A 174 4.27 4.25 0.70
CA ARG A 174 3.95 5.56 0.06
C ARG A 174 5.07 6.59 -0.09
N ALA A 175 5.93 6.67 0.90
CA ALA A 175 7.22 7.36 0.93
C ALA A 175 8.23 7.12 -0.22
N ARG A 176 8.11 6.10 -1.09
CA ARG A 176 9.15 5.83 -2.10
C ARG A 176 9.06 6.70 -3.38
N PRO A 177 10.21 7.20 -3.89
CA PRO A 177 10.28 8.10 -5.05
C PRO A 177 9.69 7.56 -6.35
N GLU A 178 9.78 6.25 -6.56
CA GLU A 178 9.24 5.57 -7.73
C GLU A 178 7.71 5.68 -7.87
N TRP A 179 7.01 6.18 -6.85
CA TRP A 179 5.54 6.27 -6.79
C TRP A 179 4.97 7.68 -6.96
N VAL A 180 5.80 8.73 -6.86
CA VAL A 180 5.42 10.10 -7.23
C VAL A 180 5.67 10.37 -8.72
N LEU A 181 6.50 9.55 -9.38
CA LEU A 181 7.04 9.82 -10.71
C LEU A 181 6.75 8.75 -11.76
N ALA A 182 6.07 7.66 -11.41
CA ALA A 182 5.61 6.67 -12.38
C ALA A 182 4.16 7.00 -12.79
N PRO A 183 3.91 7.63 -13.95
CA PRO A 183 2.57 7.58 -14.52
C PRO A 183 2.20 6.10 -14.76
N LEU A 184 1.04 5.71 -14.22
CA LEU A 184 0.36 4.41 -14.30
C LEU A 184 0.52 3.69 -15.66
N ASP A 185 0.64 4.49 -16.73
CA ASP A 185 0.56 4.10 -18.13
C ASP A 185 1.76 3.29 -18.66
N ARG A 186 2.90 3.22 -17.95
CA ARG A 186 4.17 2.82 -18.58
C ARG A 186 4.86 1.59 -18.00
N ARG A 187 4.53 1.15 -16.78
CA ARG A 187 5.17 -0.03 -16.15
C ARG A 187 4.32 -1.31 -16.26
N TRP A 188 3.01 -1.17 -16.44
CA TRP A 188 2.04 -2.27 -16.63
C TRP A 188 1.55 -2.37 -18.09
N ALA A 189 2.40 -1.91 -19.02
CA ALA A 189 2.08 -1.66 -20.41
C ALA A 189 1.93 -2.95 -21.23
N ASP A 190 0.80 -3.64 -21.06
CA ASP A 190 0.01 -4.26 -22.13
C ASP A 190 -1.21 -4.95 -21.49
N LEU A 191 -2.22 -4.16 -21.08
CA LEU A 191 -3.48 -4.72 -20.58
C LEU A 191 -4.21 -5.53 -21.67
N GLY A 192 -3.88 -5.33 -22.95
CA GLY A 192 -4.32 -6.20 -24.05
C GLY A 192 -3.78 -7.62 -23.91
N GLN A 193 -2.51 -7.79 -23.53
CA GLN A 193 -1.95 -9.11 -23.21
C GLN A 193 -2.63 -9.72 -21.97
N THR A 194 -2.89 -8.94 -20.92
CA THR A 194 -3.65 -9.41 -19.76
C THR A 194 -5.04 -9.91 -20.17
N ALA A 195 -5.75 -9.13 -20.99
CA ALA A 195 -7.07 -9.50 -21.50
C ALA A 195 -7.00 -10.76 -22.40
N ALA A 196 -5.97 -10.91 -23.23
CA ALA A 196 -5.73 -12.10 -24.05
C ALA A 196 -5.47 -13.37 -23.20
N ILE A 197 -4.71 -13.24 -22.11
CA ILE A 197 -4.48 -14.34 -21.15
C ILE A 197 -5.81 -14.74 -20.49
N LEU A 198 -6.58 -13.75 -20.04
CA LEU A 198 -7.87 -13.98 -19.38
C LEU A 198 -8.89 -14.64 -20.31
N THR A 199 -9.09 -14.09 -21.50
CA THR A 199 -9.99 -14.64 -22.51
C THR A 199 -9.58 -16.04 -22.93
N GLY A 200 -8.27 -16.33 -23.04
CA GLY A 200 -7.76 -17.68 -23.25
C GLY A 200 -8.08 -18.63 -22.09
N ALA A 201 -7.90 -18.18 -20.84
CA ALA A 201 -8.23 -18.97 -19.64
C ALA A 201 -9.73 -19.23 -19.47
N LEU A 202 -10.57 -18.33 -19.99
CA LEU A 202 -12.04 -18.40 -19.94
C LEU A 202 -12.64 -19.10 -21.18
N ASP A 203 -11.82 -19.63 -22.11
CA ASP A 203 -12.24 -20.18 -23.41
C ASP A 203 -13.11 -19.22 -24.25
N ARG A 204 -12.80 -17.91 -24.17
CA ARG A 204 -13.55 -16.78 -24.77
C ARG A 204 -12.65 -15.77 -25.51
N PRO A 205 -11.83 -16.19 -26.49
CA PRO A 205 -10.74 -15.39 -27.07
C PRO A 205 -11.15 -14.07 -27.76
N ASP A 206 -12.43 -13.91 -28.12
CA ASP A 206 -12.93 -12.75 -28.88
C ASP A 206 -13.73 -11.75 -28.03
N ASP A 207 -13.87 -11.98 -26.71
CA ASP A 207 -14.80 -11.23 -25.86
C ASP A 207 -14.16 -10.04 -25.11
N ALA A 208 -12.86 -9.78 -25.28
CA ALA A 208 -12.21 -8.63 -24.64
C ALA A 208 -12.40 -7.36 -25.46
N ASP A 209 -13.10 -6.38 -24.89
CA ASP A 209 -13.16 -5.02 -25.39
C ASP A 209 -12.04 -4.17 -24.74
N ASP A 210 -11.33 -3.40 -25.58
CA ASP A 210 -10.41 -2.36 -25.10
C ASP A 210 -11.22 -1.26 -24.40
N ALA A 211 -11.01 -1.13 -23.09
CA ALA A 211 -11.67 -0.13 -22.29
C ALA A 211 -10.67 1.00 -22.00
N ASP A 212 -11.09 2.25 -22.21
CA ASP A 212 -10.35 3.44 -21.75
C ASP A 212 -8.96 3.64 -22.41
N GLU A 213 -8.91 3.59 -23.75
CA GLU A 213 -7.71 3.90 -24.55
C GLU A 213 -6.44 3.10 -24.14
N GLY A 214 -6.58 1.81 -23.83
CA GLY A 214 -5.47 0.94 -23.42
C GLY A 214 -5.13 0.98 -21.92
N ARG A 215 -5.93 1.67 -21.09
CA ARG A 215 -5.78 1.71 -19.61
C ARG A 215 -6.67 0.72 -18.86
N GLY A 216 -7.51 -0.02 -19.58
CA GLY A 216 -8.37 -1.04 -19.02
C GLY A 216 -8.76 -2.12 -20.03
N PHE A 217 -9.43 -3.14 -19.53
CA PHE A 217 -10.13 -4.14 -20.34
C PHE A 217 -11.51 -4.40 -19.74
N GLN A 218 -12.44 -4.80 -20.59
CA GLN A 218 -13.76 -5.26 -20.18
C GLN A 218 -14.05 -6.60 -20.85
N ILE A 219 -14.44 -7.61 -20.05
CA ILE A 219 -14.79 -8.95 -20.51
C ILE A 219 -16.22 -9.26 -20.02
N PRO A 220 -17.20 -9.37 -20.93
CA PRO A 220 -18.54 -9.82 -20.57
C PRO A 220 -18.50 -11.31 -20.21
N LEU A 221 -19.12 -11.63 -19.07
CA LEU A 221 -19.37 -12.99 -18.62
C LEU A 221 -20.89 -13.21 -18.59
N GLU A 222 -21.34 -14.46 -18.42
CA GLU A 222 -22.76 -14.81 -18.56
C GLU A 222 -23.71 -14.01 -17.66
N SER A 223 -23.27 -13.69 -16.44
CA SER A 223 -24.08 -12.99 -15.43
C SER A 223 -23.42 -11.73 -14.86
N MET A 224 -22.25 -11.35 -15.39
CA MET A 224 -21.45 -10.25 -14.86
C MET A 224 -20.54 -9.65 -15.92
N THR A 225 -19.95 -8.51 -15.62
CA THR A 225 -18.89 -7.89 -16.42
C THR A 225 -17.63 -7.81 -15.59
N LEU A 226 -16.54 -8.43 -16.08
CA LEU A 226 -15.22 -8.29 -15.47
C LEU A 226 -14.53 -7.07 -16.09
N THR A 227 -14.03 -6.19 -15.24
CA THR A 227 -13.23 -5.02 -15.64
C THR A 227 -11.90 -5.05 -14.92
N GLY A 228 -10.81 -4.81 -15.64
CA GLY A 228 -9.50 -4.57 -15.05
C GLY A 228 -8.94 -3.25 -15.53
N ARG A 229 -8.36 -2.44 -14.65
CA ARG A 229 -7.78 -1.14 -15.01
C ARG A 229 -6.67 -0.69 -14.07
N MET A 230 -5.71 0.04 -14.61
CA MET A 230 -4.74 0.78 -13.79
C MET A 230 -5.37 2.09 -13.33
N GLN A 231 -5.35 2.38 -12.03
CA GLN A 231 -5.92 3.61 -11.50
C GLN A 231 -5.24 4.08 -10.22
N GLU A 232 -5.51 5.32 -9.84
CA GLU A 232 -5.19 5.85 -8.52
C GLU A 232 -6.39 5.64 -7.58
N GLN A 233 -6.14 5.01 -6.43
CA GLN A 233 -7.12 4.86 -5.38
C GLN A 233 -6.87 5.90 -4.29
N LEU A 234 -7.91 6.69 -4.01
CA LEU A 234 -7.86 7.72 -2.99
C LEU A 234 -7.37 7.13 -1.67
N GLY A 235 -6.26 7.67 -1.16
CA GLY A 235 -5.73 7.33 0.15
C GLY A 235 -4.88 6.09 0.18
N LEU A 236 -4.70 5.39 -0.94
CA LEU A 236 -3.83 4.22 -1.08
C LEU A 236 -2.74 4.42 -2.15
N GLY A 237 -3.03 5.18 -3.20
CA GLY A 237 -2.10 5.47 -4.30
C GLY A 237 -2.40 4.66 -5.56
N HIS A 238 -1.40 4.50 -6.43
CA HIS A 238 -1.51 3.84 -7.72
C HIS A 238 -1.52 2.30 -7.61
N GLY A 239 -2.23 1.64 -8.53
CA GLY A 239 -2.34 0.19 -8.56
C GLY A 239 -3.28 -0.34 -9.63
N PHE A 240 -3.45 -1.66 -9.62
CA PHE A 240 -4.39 -2.36 -10.47
C PHE A 240 -5.69 -2.63 -9.73
N GLU A 241 -6.79 -2.26 -10.38
CA GLU A 241 -8.13 -2.59 -9.93
C GLU A 241 -8.74 -3.67 -10.81
N ALA A 242 -9.26 -4.72 -10.18
CA ALA A 242 -10.15 -5.68 -10.80
C ALA A 242 -11.54 -5.58 -10.17
N ARG A 243 -12.58 -5.55 -11.00
CA ARG A 243 -13.98 -5.47 -10.60
C ARG A 243 -14.83 -6.48 -11.35
N ALA A 244 -15.70 -7.19 -10.65
CA ALA A 244 -16.77 -7.96 -11.24
C ALA A 244 -18.10 -7.28 -10.93
N CYS A 245 -18.73 -6.72 -11.96
CA CYS A 245 -20.00 -5.99 -11.86
C CYS A 245 -21.17 -6.91 -12.22
N ARG A 246 -22.17 -6.98 -11.36
CA ARG A 246 -23.41 -7.73 -11.56
C ARG A 246 -24.59 -6.78 -11.47
N ALA A 247 -25.60 -7.00 -12.32
CA ALA A 247 -26.88 -6.34 -12.14
C ALA A 247 -27.43 -6.69 -10.75
N ALA A 248 -27.90 -5.69 -10.01
CA ALA A 248 -28.63 -5.93 -8.77
C ALA A 248 -29.92 -6.70 -9.08
N PRO A 249 -30.45 -7.47 -8.11
CA PRO A 249 -31.76 -8.10 -8.24
C PRO A 249 -32.80 -7.07 -8.70
N ALA A 250 -33.68 -7.45 -9.63
CA ALA A 250 -34.66 -6.55 -10.23
C ALA A 250 -35.77 -6.09 -9.26
N ASP A 251 -35.73 -6.53 -8.00
CA ASP A 251 -36.70 -6.17 -6.98
C ASP A 251 -36.39 -4.78 -6.41
N PRO A 252 -37.25 -3.77 -6.67
CA PRO A 252 -37.03 -2.39 -6.24
C PRO A 252 -37.02 -2.20 -4.71
N ASP A 253 -37.46 -3.19 -3.94
CA ASP A 253 -37.42 -3.15 -2.47
C ASP A 253 -36.08 -3.71 -1.90
N THR A 254 -35.15 -4.16 -2.75
CA THR A 254 -33.85 -4.67 -2.31
C THR A 254 -32.93 -3.53 -1.89
N ASP A 255 -32.51 -3.51 -0.63
CA ASP A 255 -31.43 -2.63 -0.17
C ASP A 255 -30.06 -3.20 -0.62
N SER A 256 -29.48 -2.59 -1.67
CA SER A 256 -28.20 -3.00 -2.22
C SER A 256 -27.04 -2.88 -1.23
N ASP A 257 -27.08 -1.94 -0.28
CA ASP A 257 -26.02 -1.78 0.72
C ASP A 257 -26.07 -2.94 1.73
N ALA A 258 -27.28 -3.30 2.18
CA ALA A 258 -27.50 -4.45 3.04
C ALA A 258 -27.07 -5.75 2.35
N LEU A 259 -27.37 -5.89 1.07
CA LEU A 259 -26.96 -7.05 0.28
C LEU A 259 -25.44 -7.12 0.11
N ALA A 260 -24.77 -6.00 -0.20
CA ALA A 260 -23.31 -5.96 -0.29
C ALA A 260 -22.64 -6.32 1.04
N ASN A 261 -23.14 -5.80 2.17
CA ASN A 261 -22.64 -6.16 3.48
C ASN A 261 -22.89 -7.64 3.82
N ALA A 262 -24.07 -8.17 3.51
CA ALA A 262 -24.39 -9.59 3.71
C ALA A 262 -23.43 -10.50 2.94
N LEU A 263 -23.10 -10.17 1.68
CA LEU A 263 -22.11 -10.92 0.89
C LEU A 263 -20.72 -10.88 1.53
N ASN A 264 -20.27 -9.72 2.01
CA ASN A 264 -19.00 -9.62 2.74
C ASN A 264 -19.02 -10.42 4.06
N TRP A 265 -20.16 -10.42 4.76
CA TRP A 265 -20.35 -11.19 5.99
C TRP A 265 -20.29 -12.70 5.75
N LEU A 266 -20.85 -13.21 4.65
CA LEU A 266 -20.74 -14.63 4.30
C LEU A 266 -19.28 -15.06 4.08
N ILE A 267 -18.46 -14.21 3.47
CA ILE A 267 -17.03 -14.47 3.30
C ILE A 267 -16.34 -14.49 4.68
N LEU A 268 -16.63 -13.51 5.54
CA LEU A 268 -16.09 -13.42 6.91
C LEU A 268 -16.49 -14.63 7.78
N ALA A 269 -17.78 -15.01 7.78
CA ALA A 269 -18.32 -16.16 8.51
C ALA A 269 -17.85 -17.49 7.93
N GLY A 270 -17.28 -17.44 6.73
CA GLY A 270 -16.75 -18.56 6.00
C GLY A 270 -17.78 -19.45 5.31
N GLU A 271 -19.00 -18.93 5.15
CA GLU A 271 -20.11 -19.53 4.41
C GLU A 271 -20.02 -19.32 2.90
N ALA A 272 -19.07 -18.49 2.43
CA ALA A 272 -18.69 -18.32 1.03
C ALA A 272 -17.17 -18.53 0.84
N PRO A 273 -16.69 -18.77 -0.39
CA PRO A 273 -15.26 -18.81 -0.70
C PRO A 273 -14.53 -17.53 -0.29
N GLY A 274 -13.32 -17.68 0.23
CA GLY A 274 -12.42 -16.62 0.64
C GLY A 274 -11.78 -15.98 -0.57
N VAL A 275 -11.97 -14.68 -0.73
CA VAL A 275 -11.50 -13.92 -1.89
C VAL A 275 -11.06 -12.55 -1.39
N ALA A 276 -9.83 -12.14 -1.71
CA ALA A 276 -9.34 -10.85 -1.26
C ALA A 276 -10.00 -9.72 -2.07
N GLY A 277 -10.83 -8.92 -1.41
CA GLY A 277 -11.63 -7.87 -2.01
C GLY A 277 -12.82 -7.50 -1.13
N ALA A 278 -13.74 -6.72 -1.69
CA ALA A 278 -14.99 -6.35 -1.02
C ALA A 278 -16.14 -6.24 -2.02
N TRP A 279 -17.32 -6.65 -1.58
CA TRP A 279 -18.59 -6.26 -2.19
C TRP A 279 -18.94 -4.82 -1.82
N THR A 280 -19.40 -4.07 -2.83
CA THR A 280 -19.91 -2.71 -2.73
C THR A 280 -21.02 -2.48 -3.76
N VAL A 281 -21.64 -1.30 -3.73
CA VAL A 281 -22.62 -0.85 -4.71
C VAL A 281 -22.03 0.25 -5.58
N ALA A 282 -22.23 0.17 -6.90
CA ALA A 282 -21.86 1.22 -7.87
C ALA A 282 -22.85 2.40 -7.86
N GLU A 283 -22.51 3.50 -8.54
CA GLU A 283 -23.38 4.70 -8.64
C GLU A 283 -24.78 4.41 -9.19
N HIS A 284 -24.93 3.39 -10.03
CA HIS A 284 -26.20 2.99 -10.65
C HIS A 284 -26.91 1.83 -9.92
N GLY A 285 -26.49 1.50 -8.70
CA GLY A 285 -27.11 0.46 -7.86
C GLY A 285 -26.63 -0.96 -8.14
N GLU A 286 -25.70 -1.16 -9.07
CA GLU A 286 -25.12 -2.47 -9.41
C GLU A 286 -24.26 -3.02 -8.27
N LEU A 287 -24.27 -4.33 -8.08
CA LEU A 287 -23.39 -5.01 -7.13
C LEU A 287 -22.01 -5.19 -7.77
N VAL A 288 -20.97 -4.76 -7.05
CA VAL A 288 -19.59 -4.83 -7.53
C VAL A 288 -18.74 -5.54 -6.50
N PHE A 289 -18.15 -6.67 -6.87
CA PHE A 289 -17.01 -7.19 -6.14
C PHE A 289 -15.74 -6.55 -6.69
N ARG A 290 -14.93 -5.95 -5.81
CA ARG A 290 -13.72 -5.23 -6.22
C ARG A 290 -12.51 -5.64 -5.40
N ALA A 291 -11.37 -5.71 -6.08
CA ALA A 291 -10.06 -5.82 -5.46
C ALA A 291 -9.14 -4.76 -6.07
N PHE A 292 -8.44 -4.03 -5.20
CA PHE A 292 -7.37 -3.12 -5.60
C PHE A 292 -6.05 -3.66 -5.07
N THR A 293 -5.06 -3.78 -5.94
CA THR A 293 -3.71 -4.22 -5.58
C THR A 293 -2.76 -3.09 -5.91
N MET A 294 -2.12 -2.52 -4.88
CA MET A 294 -1.22 -1.39 -5.04
C MET A 294 0.02 -1.78 -5.85
N ASP A 295 0.59 -0.82 -6.59
CA ASP A 295 1.74 -1.04 -7.47
C ASP A 295 2.91 -1.74 -6.77
N PHE A 296 3.18 -1.41 -5.51
CA PHE A 296 4.27 -2.03 -4.77
C PHE A 296 4.01 -3.50 -4.43
N ALA A 297 2.75 -3.87 -4.19
CA ALA A 297 2.36 -5.25 -3.91
C ALA A 297 2.52 -6.06 -5.20
N LEU A 298 2.12 -5.47 -6.33
CA LEU A 298 2.35 -6.05 -7.64
C LEU A 298 3.85 -6.20 -7.96
N GLU A 299 4.68 -5.19 -7.68
CA GLU A 299 6.14 -5.25 -7.85
C GLU A 299 6.79 -6.29 -6.92
N HIS A 300 6.30 -6.42 -5.69
CA HIS A 300 6.74 -7.44 -4.74
C HIS A 300 6.43 -8.85 -5.29
N MET A 301 5.25 -9.05 -5.86
CA MET A 301 4.86 -10.31 -6.52
C MET A 301 5.73 -10.63 -7.73
N LEU A 302 6.06 -9.62 -8.55
CA LEU A 302 6.98 -9.77 -9.68
C LEU A 302 8.39 -10.12 -9.23
N ALA A 303 8.92 -9.39 -8.25
CA ALA A 303 10.26 -9.61 -7.70
C ALA A 303 10.40 -10.99 -7.02
N ALA A 304 9.31 -11.52 -6.45
CA ALA A 304 9.29 -12.86 -5.90
C ALA A 304 9.47 -13.95 -6.99
N GLY A 305 9.22 -13.61 -8.26
CA GLY A 305 9.39 -14.47 -9.43
C GLY A 305 8.38 -15.62 -9.45
N VAL A 306 7.17 -15.39 -8.93
CA VAL A 306 6.10 -16.41 -8.82
C VAL A 306 5.42 -16.65 -10.17
N VAL A 307 5.36 -15.62 -11.02
CA VAL A 307 4.83 -15.69 -12.39
C VAL A 307 5.81 -15.04 -13.37
N GLU A 308 5.69 -15.38 -14.66
CA GLU A 308 6.66 -15.00 -15.70
C GLU A 308 6.68 -13.50 -16.02
N GLY A 309 5.56 -12.79 -15.80
CA GLY A 309 5.44 -11.38 -16.16
C GLY A 309 4.27 -10.64 -15.51
N ALA A 310 4.26 -9.32 -15.72
CA ALA A 310 3.22 -8.41 -15.26
C ALA A 310 1.81 -8.79 -15.76
N PRO A 311 1.61 -9.15 -17.05
CA PRO A 311 0.29 -9.52 -17.55
C PRO A 311 -0.33 -10.72 -16.82
N GLU A 312 0.48 -11.71 -16.46
CA GLU A 312 0.07 -12.93 -15.74
C GLU A 312 -0.33 -12.63 -14.28
N VAL A 313 0.37 -11.72 -13.60
CA VAL A 313 -0.04 -11.23 -12.26
C VAL A 313 -1.43 -10.62 -12.34
N LEU A 314 -1.62 -9.68 -13.27
CA LEU A 314 -2.89 -8.95 -13.40
C LEU A 314 -4.04 -9.87 -13.82
N ALA A 315 -3.78 -10.82 -14.73
CA ALA A 315 -4.76 -11.82 -15.13
C ALA A 315 -5.16 -12.72 -13.96
N THR A 316 -4.20 -13.15 -13.13
CA THR A 316 -4.51 -13.98 -11.95
C THR A 316 -5.38 -13.22 -10.95
N ILE A 317 -5.07 -11.94 -10.70
CA ILE A 317 -5.85 -11.07 -9.82
C ILE A 317 -7.28 -10.90 -10.34
N ALA A 318 -7.45 -10.65 -11.64
CA ALA A 318 -8.75 -10.48 -12.25
C ALA A 318 -9.56 -11.79 -12.27
N LEU A 319 -8.91 -12.93 -12.48
CA LEU A 319 -9.53 -14.25 -12.41
C LEU A 319 -10.01 -14.57 -10.98
N GLU A 320 -9.20 -14.25 -9.96
CA GLU A 320 -9.60 -14.43 -8.55
C GLU A 320 -10.86 -13.61 -8.22
N VAL A 321 -10.95 -12.37 -8.71
CA VAL A 321 -12.13 -11.51 -8.58
C VAL A 321 -13.34 -12.08 -9.31
N ALA A 322 -13.16 -12.57 -10.53
CA ALA A 322 -14.25 -13.16 -11.32
C ALA A 322 -14.79 -14.45 -10.68
N SER A 323 -13.91 -15.37 -10.28
CA SER A 323 -14.28 -16.61 -9.60
C SER A 323 -14.99 -16.34 -8.29
N GLY A 324 -14.44 -15.41 -7.49
CA GLY A 324 -15.06 -15.00 -6.24
C GLY A 324 -16.46 -14.41 -6.40
N ALA A 325 -16.69 -13.64 -7.46
CA ALA A 325 -18.01 -13.09 -7.76
C ALA A 325 -18.99 -14.14 -8.34
N ALA A 326 -18.48 -15.17 -9.01
CA ALA A 326 -19.24 -16.24 -9.66
C ALA A 326 -19.70 -17.32 -8.69
N GLU A 327 -18.84 -17.70 -7.73
CA GLU A 327 -19.12 -18.79 -6.77
C GLU A 327 -20.07 -18.38 -5.63
N MET A 328 -20.58 -17.14 -5.64
CA MET A 328 -21.61 -16.71 -4.70
C MET A 328 -22.94 -17.42 -5.02
N PRO A 329 -23.53 -18.17 -4.06
CA PRO A 329 -24.70 -18.99 -4.35
C PRO A 329 -25.89 -18.15 -4.83
N GLU A 330 -26.42 -18.45 -6.03
CA GLU A 330 -27.54 -17.69 -6.62
C GLU A 330 -28.81 -17.70 -5.74
N GLY A 331 -29.01 -18.73 -4.91
CA GLY A 331 -30.09 -18.79 -3.94
C GLY A 331 -29.96 -17.78 -2.78
N LEU A 332 -28.73 -17.35 -2.45
CA LEU A 332 -28.45 -16.41 -1.35
C LEU A 332 -28.65 -14.95 -1.75
N LEU A 333 -28.66 -14.63 -3.06
CA LEU A 333 -29.10 -13.32 -3.56
C LEU A 333 -30.62 -13.11 -3.39
N ALA A 334 -31.38 -14.19 -3.23
CA ALA A 334 -32.82 -14.16 -2.97
C ALA A 334 -33.17 -14.23 -1.47
N ASP A 335 -32.29 -14.81 -0.64
CA ASP A 335 -32.53 -15.12 0.78
C ASP A 335 -31.62 -14.33 1.75
N ALA A 336 -30.86 -13.33 1.28
CA ALA A 336 -30.09 -12.47 2.16
C ALA A 336 -31.01 -11.90 3.26
N PRO A 337 -30.64 -11.99 4.55
CA PRO A 337 -31.48 -11.51 5.63
C PRO A 337 -31.56 -9.98 5.58
N VAL A 338 -32.45 -9.46 4.74
CA VAL A 338 -32.87 -8.06 4.77
C VAL A 338 -33.72 -7.92 6.03
N GLN A 339 -33.10 -7.52 7.14
CA GLN A 339 -33.86 -7.08 8.31
C GLN A 339 -34.54 -5.76 7.94
N THR A 340 -35.71 -5.89 7.34
CA THR A 340 -36.62 -4.80 7.02
C THR A 340 -37.33 -4.35 8.30
N GLU A 341 -36.81 -3.35 9.00
CA GLU A 341 -37.69 -2.44 9.73
C GLU A 341 -37.90 -1.18 8.86
N PRO A 342 -39.10 -1.01 8.27
CA PRO A 342 -39.37 0.05 7.30
C PRO A 342 -39.68 1.36 8.04
N GLU A 343 -38.67 2.00 8.60
CA GLU A 343 -38.71 3.46 8.76
C GLU A 343 -37.91 4.07 7.60
N LEU A 344 -38.65 4.41 6.54
CA LEU A 344 -38.20 5.17 5.37
C LEU A 344 -37.58 6.50 5.79
N PHE A 345 -36.32 6.47 6.24
CA PHE A 345 -35.42 7.58 6.05
C PHE A 345 -35.11 7.64 4.56
N GLN A 346 -35.56 8.71 3.90
CA GLN A 346 -35.08 9.05 2.57
C GLN A 346 -33.56 9.22 2.67
N ARG A 347 -32.85 8.16 2.31
CA ARG A 347 -31.40 8.07 2.44
C ARG A 347 -30.76 8.85 1.30
N ASP A 348 -29.81 9.70 1.64
CA ASP A 348 -28.99 10.41 0.66
C ASP A 348 -27.69 9.60 0.46
N PRO A 349 -27.54 8.82 -0.62
CA PRO A 349 -26.31 8.08 -0.92
C PRO A 349 -25.08 8.99 -0.97
N THR A 350 -25.26 10.27 -1.32
CA THR A 350 -24.19 11.27 -1.28
C THR A 350 -23.72 11.56 0.15
N ALA A 351 -24.59 11.49 1.15
CA ALA A 351 -24.20 11.76 2.55
C ALA A 351 -23.34 10.63 3.15
N SER A 352 -23.67 9.37 2.87
CA SER A 352 -22.84 8.21 3.30
C SER A 352 -21.47 8.23 2.63
N GLU A 353 -21.43 8.58 1.34
CA GLU A 353 -20.18 8.70 0.58
C GLU A 353 -19.30 9.85 1.07
N LEU A 354 -19.88 11.04 1.31
CA LEU A 354 -19.17 12.16 1.92
C LEU A 354 -18.66 11.81 3.33
N THR A 355 -19.43 11.03 4.09
CA THR A 355 -19.02 10.55 5.42
C THR A 355 -17.86 9.58 5.31
N ALA A 356 -17.91 8.62 4.38
CA ALA A 356 -16.81 7.69 4.12
C ALA A 356 -15.55 8.43 3.63
N MET A 357 -15.69 9.45 2.78
CA MET A 357 -14.59 10.33 2.40
C MET A 357 -14.03 11.12 3.60
N GLY A 358 -14.89 11.61 4.49
CA GLY A 358 -14.47 12.26 5.74
C GLY A 358 -13.73 11.31 6.68
N VAL A 359 -14.15 10.05 6.75
CA VAL A 359 -13.42 8.99 7.48
C VAL A 359 -12.07 8.74 6.83
N LEU A 360 -12.00 8.60 5.50
CA LEU A 360 -10.73 8.44 4.77
C LEU A 360 -9.82 9.66 4.90
N ALA A 361 -10.37 10.85 5.12
CA ALA A 361 -9.58 12.05 5.39
C ALA A 361 -8.68 11.90 6.63
N SER A 362 -9.04 11.04 7.59
CA SER A 362 -8.18 10.73 8.74
C SER A 362 -6.82 10.15 8.33
N LEU A 363 -6.72 9.51 7.17
CA LEU A 363 -5.45 9.00 6.62
C LEU A 363 -4.47 10.11 6.28
N TRP A 364 -4.97 11.29 5.88
CA TRP A 364 -4.13 12.44 5.54
C TRP A 364 -4.13 13.50 6.63
N GLN A 365 -5.06 13.44 7.59
CA GLN A 365 -5.18 14.43 8.65
C GLN A 365 -3.86 14.68 9.38
N PRO A 366 -3.03 13.68 9.74
CA PRO A 366 -1.72 13.94 10.32
C PRO A 366 -0.77 14.73 9.39
N SER A 367 -0.84 14.49 8.08
CA SER A 367 -0.05 15.22 7.09
C SER A 367 -0.57 16.64 6.86
N ILE A 368 -1.90 16.81 6.83
CA ILE A 368 -2.58 18.11 6.71
C ILE A 368 -2.31 18.94 7.97
N ASP A 369 -2.47 18.36 9.16
CA ASP A 369 -2.19 19.01 10.43
C ASP A 369 -0.71 19.36 10.55
N ALA A 370 0.21 18.51 10.09
CA ALA A 370 1.63 18.83 10.04
C ALA A 370 1.93 20.02 9.09
N VAL A 371 1.29 20.07 7.92
CA VAL A 371 1.42 21.19 6.96
C VAL A 371 0.81 22.47 7.52
N LEU A 372 -0.40 22.41 8.09
CA LEU A 372 -1.08 23.57 8.68
C LEU A 372 -0.34 24.08 9.93
N THR A 373 0.19 23.18 10.76
CA THR A 373 1.02 23.51 11.93
C THR A 373 2.37 24.10 11.52
N ALA A 374 2.97 23.62 10.41
CA ALA A 374 4.17 24.20 9.83
C ALA A 374 3.92 25.60 9.23
N MET A 375 2.70 25.89 8.78
CA MET A 375 2.31 27.19 8.24
C MET A 375 2.04 28.25 9.32
N ASP A 376 1.66 27.87 10.55
CA ASP A 376 1.28 28.80 11.64
C ASP A 376 2.36 29.07 12.71
N GLY A 377 3.57 28.52 12.57
CA GLY A 377 4.74 28.96 13.34
C GLY A 377 4.71 28.69 14.85
N GLN A 378 4.81 27.42 15.25
CA GLN A 378 5.55 26.89 16.41
C GLN A 378 5.29 25.37 16.47
N VAL A 379 6.32 24.56 16.18
CA VAL A 379 6.24 23.09 16.11
C VAL A 379 6.02 22.49 17.50
N PRO A 380 4.91 21.76 17.77
CA PRO A 380 4.77 20.91 18.95
C PRO A 380 5.48 19.56 18.75
N ALA A 381 6.08 19.03 19.81
CA ALA A 381 6.77 17.76 19.82
C ALA A 381 5.81 16.58 19.49
N GLY A 382 6.19 15.74 18.53
CA GLY A 382 5.56 14.43 18.29
C GLY A 382 5.01 14.13 16.88
N SER A 383 5.15 15.02 15.89
CA SER A 383 4.71 14.72 14.52
C SER A 383 5.69 13.77 13.78
N ASP A 384 5.13 12.65 13.31
CA ASP A 384 5.74 11.35 12.97
C ASP A 384 6.80 11.38 11.83
N ARG A 385 7.86 10.56 12.00
CA ARG A 385 9.18 10.69 11.36
C ARG A 385 9.70 9.37 10.74
N ARG A 386 9.00 8.77 9.76
CA ARG A 386 9.41 7.45 9.21
C ARG A 386 9.45 7.41 7.68
N LEU A 387 10.57 7.86 7.13
CA LEU A 387 10.91 7.89 5.70
C LEU A 387 12.32 7.31 5.50
N LEU A 388 12.45 5.99 5.62
CA LEU A 388 13.74 5.29 5.66
C LEU A 388 13.70 4.00 4.84
N LEU A 389 14.31 3.96 3.63
CA LEU A 389 14.99 2.81 3.03
C LEU A 389 15.67 3.21 1.70
N LEU A 390 17.00 3.04 1.61
CA LEU A 390 17.85 3.28 0.42
C LEU A 390 17.52 2.27 -0.70
N PRO A 391 17.12 2.69 -1.92
CA PRO A 391 17.04 1.78 -3.04
C PRO A 391 18.46 1.42 -3.47
N ARG A 392 18.81 0.14 -3.46
CA ARG A 392 19.76 -0.36 -4.45
C ARG A 392 19.03 -0.39 -5.79
N PRO A 393 19.64 0.07 -6.90
CA PRO A 393 18.97 0.07 -8.20
C PRO A 393 18.63 -1.36 -8.61
N HIS A 394 17.35 -1.63 -8.80
CA HIS A 394 16.90 -2.82 -9.52
C HIS A 394 17.16 -2.59 -11.01
N PRO A 395 17.85 -3.51 -11.73
CA PRO A 395 17.95 -3.45 -13.18
C PRO A 395 16.54 -3.36 -13.77
N GLY A 396 16.26 -2.31 -14.56
CA GLY A 396 14.96 -2.08 -15.22
C GLY A 396 14.08 -0.95 -14.65
N SER A 397 14.42 -0.36 -13.49
CA SER A 397 13.58 0.64 -12.80
C SER A 397 13.48 2.02 -13.46
N GLY A 398 14.29 2.32 -14.49
CA GLY A 398 14.32 3.64 -15.14
C GLY A 398 14.87 4.78 -14.28
N VAL A 399 15.34 4.47 -13.07
CA VAL A 399 15.97 5.42 -12.12
C VAL A 399 17.47 5.12 -12.06
N GLU A 400 18.28 6.11 -12.43
CA GLU A 400 19.75 6.05 -12.46
C GLU A 400 20.30 6.98 -11.37
N PRO A 401 20.67 6.46 -10.18
CA PRO A 401 21.21 7.29 -9.12
C PRO A 401 22.57 7.87 -9.52
N ILE A 402 22.69 9.20 -9.48
CA ILE A 402 23.94 9.90 -9.82
C ILE A 402 24.86 9.96 -8.61
N VAL A 403 24.34 10.39 -7.46
CA VAL A 403 25.10 10.53 -6.23
C VAL A 403 24.17 10.52 -5.02
N THR A 404 24.63 9.92 -3.93
CA THR A 404 23.96 9.97 -2.62
C THR A 404 24.92 10.47 -1.57
N TRP A 405 24.50 11.30 -0.63
CA TRP A 405 25.35 11.75 0.47
C TRP A 405 24.57 11.91 1.77
N GLY A 406 25.25 11.64 2.88
CA GLY A 406 24.74 11.88 4.23
C GLY A 406 25.35 13.13 4.82
N SER A 407 24.57 13.88 5.61
CA SER A 407 24.98 15.09 6.33
C SER A 407 24.40 15.06 7.75
N LEU A 408 25.10 15.69 8.69
CA LEU A 408 24.66 15.88 10.07
C LEU A 408 24.61 17.38 10.33
N ASP A 409 23.43 17.98 10.21
CA ASP A 409 23.29 19.43 10.30
C ASP A 409 22.83 19.89 11.70
N GLY A 410 23.30 21.05 12.13
CA GLY A 410 23.28 21.58 13.52
C GLY A 410 21.95 22.20 13.98
N GLY A 411 20.87 22.07 13.20
CA GLY A 411 19.53 22.56 13.54
C GLY A 411 18.40 21.59 13.21
N ASP A 412 18.48 20.86 12.08
CA ASP A 412 17.40 20.01 11.57
C ASP A 412 17.66 18.49 11.68
N GLY A 413 18.85 18.07 12.10
CA GLY A 413 19.21 16.65 12.30
C GLY A 413 19.84 15.96 11.08
N ALA A 414 20.09 14.65 11.21
CA ALA A 414 20.78 13.85 10.20
C ALA A 414 19.95 13.70 8.90
N ARG A 415 20.56 13.98 7.74
CA ARG A 415 19.91 14.01 6.42
C ARG A 415 20.68 13.19 5.39
N LEU A 416 19.96 12.43 4.57
CA LEU A 416 20.45 11.68 3.42
C LEU A 416 19.86 12.29 2.15
N THR A 417 20.69 12.72 1.21
CA THR A 417 20.25 13.29 -0.06
C THR A 417 20.70 12.41 -1.23
N THR A 418 19.82 12.17 -2.20
CA THR A 418 20.10 11.45 -3.44
C THR A 418 19.71 12.30 -4.63
N LEU A 419 20.62 12.46 -5.58
CA LEU A 419 20.33 12.97 -6.92
C LEU A 419 20.25 11.78 -7.89
N ALA A 420 19.21 11.76 -8.72
CA ALA A 420 19.00 10.69 -9.70
C ALA A 420 18.49 11.24 -11.03
N LEU A 421 18.82 10.55 -12.13
CA LEU A 421 18.15 10.72 -13.42
C LEU A 421 17.00 9.72 -13.52
N VAL A 422 15.85 10.21 -13.92
CA VAL A 422 14.66 9.39 -14.15
C VAL A 422 14.28 9.52 -15.62
N GLY A 423 14.16 8.39 -16.33
CA GLY A 423 13.68 8.41 -17.70
C GLY A 423 12.24 8.94 -17.78
N THR A 424 11.97 9.84 -18.73
CA THR A 424 10.60 10.11 -19.19
C THR A 424 10.37 9.32 -20.46
N ALA A 425 9.13 8.98 -20.80
CA ALA A 425 8.84 8.14 -21.98
C ALA A 425 8.32 8.88 -23.20
N GLU A 426 8.58 10.18 -23.27
CA GLU A 426 9.01 10.69 -24.57
C GLU A 426 10.48 10.24 -24.69
N ASP A 427 10.83 9.50 -25.75
CA ASP A 427 12.16 8.93 -26.02
C ASP A 427 13.33 9.95 -25.96
N ASP A 428 13.01 11.22 -25.73
CA ASP A 428 13.84 12.39 -25.89
C ASP A 428 14.07 13.22 -24.60
N ALA A 429 13.66 12.79 -23.39
CA ALA A 429 13.96 13.52 -22.15
C ALA A 429 14.12 12.65 -20.87
N ARG A 430 14.96 13.11 -19.93
CA ARG A 430 15.13 12.59 -18.56
C ARG A 430 14.84 13.72 -17.57
N LEU A 431 14.47 13.39 -16.33
CA LEU A 431 14.35 14.36 -15.23
C LEU A 431 15.52 14.17 -14.27
N LEU A 432 16.14 15.28 -13.86
CA LEU A 432 17.01 15.31 -12.69
C LEU A 432 16.14 15.54 -11.45
N VAL A 433 16.17 14.60 -10.52
CA VAL A 433 15.38 14.65 -9.29
C VAL A 433 16.28 14.65 -8.08
N CYS A 434 15.83 15.35 -7.03
CA CYS A 434 16.46 15.43 -5.73
C CYS A 434 15.54 14.79 -4.69
N LEU A 435 16.11 13.87 -3.91
CA LEU A 435 15.44 13.11 -2.87
C LEU A 435 16.16 13.39 -1.55
N GLN A 436 15.58 14.17 -0.65
CA GLN A 436 16.12 14.43 0.68
C GLN A 436 15.33 13.65 1.72
N ARG A 437 16.04 12.93 2.57
CA ARG A 437 15.49 12.09 3.63
C ARG A 437 16.08 12.58 4.94
N SER A 438 15.24 13.14 5.79
CA SER A 438 15.54 13.45 7.18
C SER A 438 14.40 12.86 8.01
N PRO A 439 14.66 12.38 9.24
CA PRO A 439 13.59 12.04 10.15
C PRO A 439 12.62 13.21 10.31
N SER A 440 13.11 14.44 10.38
CA SER A 440 12.32 15.63 10.68
C SER A 440 11.69 16.32 9.47
N GLN A 441 12.31 16.21 8.29
CA GLN A 441 12.01 17.05 7.12
C GLN A 441 12.39 16.32 5.80
N PRO A 442 11.57 15.37 5.34
CA PRO A 442 11.74 14.80 4.01
C PRO A 442 11.37 15.82 2.92
N ASP A 443 12.09 15.84 1.80
CA ASP A 443 11.84 16.75 0.67
C ASP A 443 12.12 16.08 -0.68
N TYR A 444 11.29 16.40 -1.67
CA TYR A 444 11.29 15.78 -3.00
C TYR A 444 11.07 16.85 -4.06
N ARG A 445 12.07 17.08 -4.92
CA ARG A 445 12.00 18.13 -5.94
C ARG A 445 12.53 17.67 -7.29
N ILE A 446 11.80 17.98 -8.35
CA ILE A 446 12.33 17.96 -9.71
C ILE A 446 13.23 19.19 -9.84
N ARG A 447 14.51 18.97 -10.18
CA ARG A 447 15.50 20.04 -10.33
C ARG A 447 15.57 20.54 -11.76
N ALA A 448 15.49 19.62 -12.73
CA ALA A 448 15.54 19.98 -14.14
C ALA A 448 14.97 18.89 -15.05
N GLY A 449 14.52 19.29 -16.24
CA GLY A 449 14.39 18.39 -17.39
C GLY A 449 15.68 18.38 -18.21
N VAL A 450 16.05 17.21 -18.73
CA VAL A 450 17.29 16.91 -19.46
C VAL A 450 16.92 16.30 -20.81
N ALA A 451 17.00 17.08 -21.88
CA ALA A 451 16.72 16.58 -23.24
C ALA A 451 17.77 15.54 -23.70
N ARG A 452 17.39 14.65 -24.61
CA ARG A 452 18.24 13.60 -25.18
C ARG A 452 19.44 14.20 -25.91
N GLY A 453 20.61 13.65 -25.63
CA GLY A 453 21.89 14.16 -26.15
C GLY A 453 22.38 15.44 -25.48
N SER A 454 21.58 16.05 -24.58
CA SER A 454 22.03 17.16 -23.74
C SER A 454 22.69 16.61 -22.48
N SER A 455 23.73 17.30 -22.01
CA SER A 455 24.40 16.92 -20.77
C SER A 455 23.57 17.35 -19.57
N PRO A 456 23.30 16.46 -18.59
CA PRO A 456 22.69 16.84 -17.31
C PRO A 456 23.66 17.61 -16.40
N ALA A 457 24.93 17.76 -16.79
CA ALA A 457 25.99 18.28 -15.94
C ALA A 457 25.68 19.65 -15.29
N PRO A 458 25.17 20.67 -16.00
CA PRO A 458 24.90 21.98 -15.38
C PRO A 458 23.86 21.89 -14.26
N ALA A 459 22.78 21.14 -14.49
CA ALA A 459 21.71 20.97 -13.51
C ALA A 459 22.17 20.17 -12.28
N ILE A 460 23.09 19.22 -12.47
CA ILE A 460 23.73 18.48 -11.37
C ILE A 460 24.60 19.41 -10.52
N THR A 461 25.41 20.26 -11.16
CA THR A 461 26.26 21.24 -10.47
C THR A 461 25.42 22.22 -9.65
N ASP A 462 24.36 22.78 -10.24
CA ASP A 462 23.46 23.71 -9.56
C ASP A 462 22.75 23.05 -8.37
N ALA A 463 22.27 21.81 -8.54
CA ALA A 463 21.61 21.07 -7.47
C ALA A 463 22.57 20.75 -6.31
N ILE A 464 23.82 20.37 -6.58
CA ILE A 464 24.81 20.10 -5.52
C ILE A 464 25.15 21.40 -4.77
N ALA A 465 25.35 22.51 -5.49
CA ALA A 465 25.64 23.81 -4.88
C ALA A 465 24.49 24.33 -3.99
N GLU A 466 23.23 24.08 -4.36
CA GLU A 466 22.06 24.44 -3.55
C GLU A 466 21.91 23.56 -2.30
N LEU A 467 22.38 22.31 -2.33
CA LEU A 467 22.00 21.29 -1.34
C LEU A 467 23.12 20.81 -0.42
N ALA A 468 24.38 21.08 -0.76
CA ALA A 468 25.55 20.67 0.02
C ALA A 468 26.12 21.84 0.85
N TRP A 469 25.26 22.62 1.50
CA TRP A 469 25.69 23.69 2.40
C TRP A 469 26.48 23.19 3.62
N ASP A 470 26.24 21.94 4.05
CA ASP A 470 27.02 21.27 5.09
C ASP A 470 27.89 20.16 4.51
N PRO A 471 29.11 19.99 5.05
CA PRO A 471 30.02 18.96 4.58
C PRO A 471 29.40 17.57 4.81
N PRO A 472 29.20 16.76 3.73
CA PRO A 472 28.71 15.41 3.89
C PRO A 472 29.67 14.55 4.72
N ILE A 473 29.11 13.72 5.58
CA ILE A 473 29.85 12.70 6.35
C ILE A 473 30.20 11.47 5.50
N PHE A 474 29.52 11.27 4.37
CA PHE A 474 29.89 10.33 3.32
C PHE A 474 29.28 10.73 1.97
N VAL A 475 29.90 10.29 0.88
CA VAL A 475 29.37 10.44 -0.48
C VAL A 475 29.44 9.09 -1.19
N ASP A 476 28.29 8.52 -1.55
CA ASP A 476 28.20 7.29 -2.33
C ASP A 476 28.04 7.59 -3.82
N LEU A 477 29.04 7.14 -4.60
CA LEU A 477 29.11 7.26 -6.06
C LEU A 477 28.93 5.91 -6.77
N THR A 478 28.55 4.84 -6.07
CA THR A 478 28.51 3.47 -6.61
C THR A 478 27.58 3.32 -7.82
N GLY A 479 26.56 4.18 -7.94
CA GLY A 479 25.65 4.23 -9.10
C GLY A 479 25.98 5.28 -10.15
N CYS A 480 27.00 6.12 -9.93
CA CYS A 480 27.29 7.27 -10.78
C CYS A 480 27.83 6.83 -12.15
N PRO A 481 27.23 7.28 -13.27
CA PRO A 481 27.77 7.00 -14.60
C PRO A 481 29.17 7.60 -14.77
N ASP A 482 30.09 6.84 -15.38
CA ASP A 482 31.50 7.28 -15.57
C ASP A 482 31.61 8.65 -16.27
N ALA A 483 30.69 8.95 -17.18
CA ALA A 483 30.63 10.22 -17.90
C ALA A 483 30.26 11.42 -17.01
N LEU A 484 29.59 11.20 -15.88
CA LEU A 484 29.13 12.24 -14.95
C LEU A 484 30.03 12.35 -13.71
N LEU A 485 30.87 11.36 -13.43
CA LEU A 485 31.81 11.37 -12.30
C LEU A 485 32.66 12.65 -12.23
N PRO A 486 33.27 13.15 -13.33
CA PRO A 486 34.06 14.38 -13.27
C PRO A 486 33.21 15.59 -12.82
N THR A 487 32.00 15.74 -13.37
CA THR A 487 31.08 16.83 -13.02
C THR A 487 30.67 16.79 -11.56
N VAL A 488 30.28 15.61 -11.04
CA VAL A 488 29.88 15.46 -9.63
C VAL A 488 31.06 15.82 -8.72
N ARG A 489 32.27 15.35 -9.06
CA ARG A 489 33.49 15.65 -8.31
C ARG A 489 33.82 17.13 -8.30
N GLU A 490 33.74 17.80 -9.45
CA GLU A 490 33.95 19.25 -9.58
C GLU A 490 32.91 20.05 -8.79
N ALA A 491 31.64 19.64 -8.81
CA ALA A 491 30.56 20.32 -8.10
C ALA A 491 30.73 20.25 -6.57
N PHE A 492 31.07 19.07 -6.03
CA PHE A 492 31.36 18.93 -4.59
C PHE A 492 32.64 19.70 -4.20
N ALA A 493 33.67 19.69 -5.05
CA ALA A 493 34.90 20.46 -4.81
C ALA A 493 34.65 21.97 -4.80
N ALA A 494 33.82 22.47 -5.71
CA ALA A 494 33.42 23.88 -5.76
C ALA A 494 32.60 24.28 -4.53
N THR A 495 31.62 23.47 -4.14
CA THR A 495 30.77 23.72 -2.97
C THR A 495 31.60 23.72 -1.67
N ALA A 496 32.54 22.76 -1.55
CA ALA A 496 33.48 22.71 -0.43
C ALA A 496 34.41 23.93 -0.37
N ALA A 497 34.86 24.43 -1.53
CA ALA A 497 35.68 25.65 -1.60
C ALA A 497 34.88 26.91 -1.22
N GLU A 498 33.61 27.00 -1.59
CA GLU A 498 32.72 28.11 -1.21
C GLU A 498 32.37 28.07 0.29
N ALA A 499 32.04 26.91 0.84
CA ALA A 499 31.76 26.74 2.27
C ALA A 499 32.96 27.08 3.16
N THR A 500 34.18 26.93 2.65
CA THR A 500 35.44 27.24 3.37
C THR A 500 35.97 28.64 3.09
N ALA A 501 35.28 29.46 2.28
CA ALA A 501 35.71 30.81 1.86
C ALA A 501 35.76 31.86 3.01
N GLY A 502 35.62 31.45 4.26
CA GLY A 502 35.81 32.27 5.46
C GLY A 502 36.50 31.58 6.64
N SER A 503 36.95 30.32 6.49
CA SER A 503 37.67 29.56 7.52
C SER A 503 39.11 29.26 7.06
N ALA A 504 40.04 29.08 7.99
CA ALA A 504 41.46 28.85 7.67
C ALA A 504 41.76 27.43 7.13
N GLU A 505 40.74 26.57 7.02
CA GLU A 505 40.86 25.19 6.60
C GLU A 505 40.05 24.99 5.31
N THR A 506 40.73 25.05 4.17
CA THR A 506 40.19 24.56 2.89
C THR A 506 40.10 23.03 2.95
N LEU A 507 38.94 22.46 2.64
CA LEU A 507 38.79 21.02 2.46
C LEU A 507 39.76 20.56 1.34
N PRO A 508 40.64 19.56 1.59
CA PRO A 508 41.61 19.10 0.59
C PRO A 508 40.91 18.53 -0.65
N ALA A 509 41.54 18.63 -1.82
CA ALA A 509 41.01 18.03 -3.06
C ALA A 509 40.78 16.51 -2.94
N GLU A 510 41.50 15.84 -2.05
CA GLU A 510 41.43 14.39 -1.77
C GLU A 510 40.27 14.01 -0.83
N TRP A 511 39.62 14.99 -0.19
CA TRP A 511 38.55 14.73 0.79
C TRP A 511 37.38 13.94 0.19
N LEU A 512 37.02 14.20 -1.07
CA LEU A 512 35.94 13.46 -1.72
C LEU A 512 36.32 12.00 -1.99
N ASP A 513 37.60 11.71 -2.28
CA ASP A 513 38.09 10.34 -2.45
C ASP A 513 38.09 9.57 -1.12
N GLU A 514 38.42 10.25 -0.03
CA GLU A 514 38.32 9.69 1.32
C GLU A 514 36.85 9.45 1.71
N ALA A 515 35.97 10.43 1.50
CA ALA A 515 34.54 10.38 1.84
C ALA A 515 33.71 9.40 1.00
N SER A 516 34.19 9.08 -0.21
CA SER A 516 33.57 8.07 -1.10
C SER A 516 34.23 6.70 -1.03
N SER A 517 35.24 6.53 -0.19
CA SER A 517 35.83 5.21 0.04
C SER A 517 34.78 4.24 0.60
N PRO A 518 34.78 2.95 0.23
CA PRO A 518 33.81 1.98 0.74
C PRO A 518 33.74 1.91 2.27
N ALA A 519 34.88 2.14 2.93
CA ALA A 519 34.98 2.21 4.39
C ALA A 519 34.29 3.45 4.95
N ALA A 520 34.49 4.62 4.35
CA ALA A 520 33.83 5.87 4.76
C ALA A 520 32.33 5.83 4.50
N VAL A 521 31.89 5.31 3.35
CA VAL A 521 30.46 5.12 3.05
C VAL A 521 29.80 4.19 4.08
N SER A 522 30.43 3.05 4.41
CA SER A 522 29.91 2.12 5.41
C SER A 522 29.86 2.73 6.81
N ALA A 523 30.93 3.41 7.23
CA ALA A 523 31.04 4.05 8.54
C ALA A 523 30.09 5.25 8.68
N GLY A 524 30.05 6.13 7.68
CA GLY A 524 29.13 7.26 7.63
C GLY A 524 27.67 6.83 7.57
N ALA A 525 27.33 5.77 6.83
CA ALA A 525 25.98 5.21 6.83
C ALA A 525 25.62 4.59 8.20
N ALA A 526 26.56 3.98 8.92
CA ALA A 526 26.34 3.53 10.29
C ALA A 526 26.15 4.71 11.27
N GLN A 527 26.94 5.77 11.12
CA GLN A 527 26.83 6.99 11.92
C GLN A 527 25.51 7.73 11.67
N LEU A 528 25.09 7.85 10.41
CA LEU A 528 23.80 8.43 10.03
C LEU A 528 22.64 7.63 10.63
N ARG A 529 22.73 6.28 10.59
CA ARG A 529 21.75 5.39 11.25
C ARG A 529 21.72 5.57 12.76
N SER A 530 22.88 5.70 13.42
CA SER A 530 22.95 6.02 14.85
C SER A 530 22.31 7.37 15.14
N ALA A 531 22.64 8.40 14.38
CA ALA A 531 22.08 9.74 14.55
C ALA A 531 20.56 9.78 14.32
N TRP A 532 20.03 8.96 13.42
CA TRP A 532 18.59 8.77 13.26
C TRP A 532 17.94 8.05 14.46
N ASN A 533 18.68 7.19 15.14
CA ASN A 533 18.22 6.47 16.34
C ASN A 533 18.40 7.29 17.65
N ASP A 534 19.36 8.23 17.68
CA ASP A 534 19.76 9.02 18.86
C ASP A 534 18.98 10.34 19.01
N VAL A 535 18.03 10.66 18.13
CA VAL A 535 17.18 11.85 18.29
C VAL A 535 16.21 11.61 19.46
N SER A 536 16.54 12.14 20.65
CA SER A 536 15.63 12.18 21.79
C SER A 536 14.47 13.13 21.51
N TYR A 537 13.25 12.62 21.59
CA TYR A 537 12.02 13.38 21.40
C TYR A 537 11.62 14.04 22.74
N ASP A 538 12.09 15.28 22.97
CA ASP A 538 11.52 16.20 23.96
C ASP A 538 10.53 17.16 23.29
#